data_AF-A0A356CLH0-F1
#
_entry.id   AF-A0A356CLH0-F1
#
_cell.length_a   1.000
_cell.length_b   1.000
_cell.length_c   1.000
_cell.angle_alpha   90.00
_cell.angle_beta   90.00
_cell.angle_gamma   90.00
#
_symmetry.space_group_name_H-M   'P 1'
#
loop_
_entity.id
_entity.type
_entity.pdbx_description
1 polymer ?
#
loop_
_entity_poly.entity_id
_entity_poly.type
_entity_poly.pdbx_seq_one_letter_code
_entity_poly.pdbx_strand_id
1 'polypeptide(L)' 'MSGVAIIGAGICGLRCAEVLHNAGVTVQLFDKGR' A
#
# COMPACT_ATOMS: atom_id res chain seq x y z
N MET A 1 2.31 -11.30 12.40
CA MET A 1 3.03 -10.12 11.88
C MET A 1 2.00 -9.13 11.38
N SER A 2 1.98 -7.90 11.91
CA SER A 2 1.01 -6.85 11.53
C SER A 2 1.52 -6.09 10.30
N GLY A 3 0.79 -6.12 9.19
CA GLY A 3 1.08 -5.35 7.98
C GLY A 3 0.29 -4.04 7.91
N VAL A 4 0.57 -3.21 6.92
CA VAL A 4 -0.16 -1.96 6.64
C VAL A 4 -1.16 -2.18 5.52
N ALA A 5 -2.44 -1.92 5.78
CA ALA A 5 -3.48 -1.88 4.76
C ALA A 5 -3.60 -0.47 4.17
N ILE A 6 -3.54 -0.36 2.85
CA ILE A 6 -3.71 0.90 2.12
C ILE A 6 -4.98 0.78 1.29
N ILE A 7 -5.94 1.68 1.51
CA ILE A 7 -7.22 1.69 0.79
C ILE A 7 -7.20 2.77 -0.29
N GLY A 8 -7.33 2.34 -1.55
CA GLY A 8 -7.31 3.15 -2.76
C GLY A 8 -5.96 3.09 -3.49
N ALA A 9 -5.96 2.66 -4.76
CA ALA A 9 -4.76 2.56 -5.61
C ALA A 9 -4.58 3.76 -6.57
N GLY A 10 -5.00 4.95 -6.13
CA GLY A 10 -4.67 6.20 -6.83
C GLY A 10 -3.19 6.60 -6.65
N ILE A 11 -2.78 7.74 -7.22
CA ILE A 11 -1.38 8.19 -7.19
C ILE A 11 -0.79 8.24 -5.77
N CYS A 12 -1.58 8.72 -4.78
CA CYS A 12 -1.14 8.78 -3.39
C CYS A 12 -1.00 7.38 -2.76
N GLY A 13 -1.93 6.47 -3.04
CA GLY A 13 -1.91 5.11 -2.51
C GLY A 13 -0.74 4.30 -3.05
N LEU A 14 -0.47 4.41 -4.36
CA LEU A 14 0.68 3.78 -5.01
C LEU A 14 2.01 4.32 -4.47
N ARG A 15 2.16 5.64 -4.33
CA ARG A 15 3.38 6.23 -3.78
C ARG A 15 3.59 5.87 -2.30
N CYS A 16 2.52 5.79 -1.52
CA CYS A 16 2.57 5.31 -0.14
C CYS A 16 3.06 3.85 -0.07
N ALA A 17 2.45 2.97 -0.88
CA ALA A 17 2.82 1.56 -0.95
C ALA A 17 4.28 1.37 -1.36
N GLU A 18 4.75 2.13 -2.36
CA GLU A 18 6.13 2.09 -2.85
C GLU A 18 7.14 2.47 -1.75
N VAL A 19 6.91 3.59 -1.06
CA VAL A 19 7.81 4.05 0.02
C VAL A 19 7.84 3.06 1.18
N LEU A 20 6.68 2.56 1.60
CA LEU A 20 6.60 1.59 2.71
C LEU A 20 7.22 0.24 2.34
N HIS A 21 6.98 -0.24 1.12
CA HIS A 21 7.59 -1.46 0.62
C HIS A 21 9.12 -1.33 0.55
N ASN A 22 9.64 -0.20 0.04
CA ASN A 22 11.07 0.08 0.00
C ASN A 22 11.71 0.18 1.40
N ALA A 23 10.92 0.52 2.43
CA ALA A 23 11.34 0.50 3.82
C ALA A 23 11.26 -0.90 4.48
N GLY A 24 10.91 -1.94 3.72
CA GLY A 24 10.77 -3.31 4.22
C GLY A 24 9.45 -3.59 4.96
N VAL A 25 8.48 -2.68 4.87
CA VAL A 25 7.17 -2.84 5.50
C VAL A 25 6.27 -3.69 4.59
N THR A 26 5.67 -4.75 5.17
CA THR A 26 4.64 -5.52 4.49
C THR A 26 3.39 -4.67 4.30
N VAL A 27 3.05 -4.39 3.04
CA VAL A 27 1.88 -3.61 2.65
C VAL A 27 0.87 -4.45 1.88
N GLN A 28 -0.41 -4.15 2.06
CA GLN A 28 -1.49 -4.70 1.26
C GLN A 28 -2.34 -3.54 0.74
N LEU A 29 -2.36 -3.36 -0.57
CA LEU A 29 -3.10 -2.30 -1.25
C LEU A 29 -4.43 -2.86 -1.76
N PHE A 30 -5.52 -2.14 -1.50
CA PHE A 30 -6.86 -2.49 -1.94
C PHE A 30 -7.36 -1.42 -2.89
N ASP A 31 -7.97 -1.81 -4.01
CA ASP A 31 -8.67 -0.88 -4.89
C ASP A 31 -10.11 -1.32 -5.10
N LYS A 32 -11.02 -0.39 -5.37
CA LYS A 32 -12.44 -0.74 -5.59
C LYS A 32 -12.62 -1.65 -6.81
N GLY A 33 -11.69 -1.58 -7.78
CA GLY A 33 -11.70 -2.45 -8.96
C GLY A 33 -11.13 -3.85 -8.73
N ARG A 34 -10.32 -4.05 -7.67
CA ARG A 34 -9.59 -5.28 -7.36
C ARG A 34 -9.20 -5.37 -5.89
#